data_AF-A0AA39LQT9-F1
#
_entry.id   AF-A0AA39LQT9-F1
#
_cell.length_a   1.000
_cell.length_b   1.000
_cell.length_c   1.000
_cell.angle_alpha   90.00
_cell.angle_beta   90.00
_cell.angle_gamma   90.00
#
_symmetry.space_group_name_H-M   'P 1'
#
loop_
_entity.id
_entity.type
_entity.pdbx_description
1 polymer ?
#
loop_
_entity_poly.entity_id
_entity_poly.type
_entity_poly.pdbx_seq_one_letter_code
_entity_poly.pdbx_strand_id
1 'polypeptide(L)'
;MDSELSVVDACTRRFEELREELNSAKTLLDADDRRLRNALRMEAFLRAELDADIKAVKNAERPQICESDQLYAHFGKVLDAAELMIECSGDFPGIGEMRKLAMDVVARLIEEFKSANFANPVPRHLLVKAELVLEKMSSE
;
A
#
# COMPACT_ATOMS: atom_id res chain seq x y z
N MET A 1 -42.01 15.80 66.70
CA MET A 1 -41.79 14.68 65.77
C MET A 1 -41.77 15.12 64.30
N ASP A 2 -41.87 16.41 63.99
CA ASP A 2 -41.97 16.89 62.60
C ASP A 2 -40.63 16.99 61.85
N SER A 3 -39.49 16.87 62.55
CA SER A 3 -38.15 17.03 61.94
C SER A 3 -37.58 15.77 61.31
N GLU A 4 -37.96 14.57 61.77
CA GLU A 4 -37.41 13.31 61.23
C GLU A 4 -38.14 12.87 59.95
N LEU A 5 -39.46 13.06 59.89
CA LEU A 5 -40.27 12.83 58.68
C LEU A 5 -39.77 13.69 57.51
N SER A 6 -39.41 14.96 57.76
CA SER A 6 -38.87 15.86 56.73
C SER A 6 -37.52 15.40 56.15
N VAL A 7 -36.68 14.71 56.92
CA VAL A 7 -35.38 14.21 56.44
C VAL A 7 -35.57 12.93 55.63
N VAL A 8 -36.47 12.05 56.06
CA VAL A 8 -36.80 10.82 55.34
C VAL A 8 -37.42 11.13 53.97
N ASP A 9 -38.32 12.11 53.90
CA ASP A 9 -38.94 12.54 52.64
C ASP A 9 -37.91 13.14 51.68
N ALA A 10 -36.98 13.97 52.18
CA ALA A 10 -35.89 14.54 51.38
C ALA A 10 -34.92 13.46 50.88
N CYS A 11 -34.57 12.48 51.72
CA CYS A 11 -33.76 11.33 51.32
C CYS A 11 -34.47 10.47 50.26
N THR A 12 -35.76 10.21 50.43
CA THR A 12 -36.56 9.42 49.48
C THR A 12 -36.60 10.09 48.11
N ARG A 13 -36.88 11.41 48.08
CA ARG A 13 -36.85 12.18 46.83
C ARG A 13 -35.47 12.13 46.17
N ARG A 14 -34.39 12.25 46.96
CA ARG A 14 -33.03 12.16 46.43
C ARG A 14 -32.70 10.79 45.85
N PHE A 15 -33.19 9.71 46.47
CA PHE A 15 -33.04 8.36 45.92
C PHE A 15 -33.80 8.18 44.61
N GLU A 16 -34.99 8.76 44.48
CA GLU A 16 -35.75 8.74 43.22
C GLU A 16 -35.03 9.50 42.11
N GLU A 17 -34.54 10.70 42.39
CA GLU A 17 -33.72 11.51 41.46
C GLU A 17 -32.48 10.70 40.98
N LEU A 18 -31.72 10.12 41.91
CA LEU A 18 -30.55 9.31 41.58
C LEU A 18 -30.89 8.04 40.79
N ARG A 19 -32.06 7.43 41.06
CA ARG A 19 -32.53 6.26 40.30
C ARG A 19 -32.87 6.64 38.86
N GLU A 20 -33.45 7.81 38.64
CA GLU A 20 -33.75 8.33 37.30
C GLU A 20 -32.47 8.67 36.53
N GLU A 21 -31.50 9.33 37.19
CA GLU A 21 -30.17 9.58 36.61
C GLU A 21 -29.48 8.27 36.20
N LEU A 22 -29.53 7.24 37.07
CA LEU A 22 -28.96 5.92 36.77
C LEU A 22 -29.64 5.24 35.57
N ASN A 23 -30.97 5.33 35.49
CA ASN A 23 -31.72 4.79 34.35
C ASN A 23 -31.37 5.52 33.05
N SER A 24 -31.22 6.84 33.09
CA SER A 24 -30.77 7.62 31.94
C SER A 24 -29.38 7.19 31.47
N ALA A 25 -28.41 7.07 32.40
CA ALA A 25 -27.07 6.60 32.09
C ALA A 25 -27.06 5.19 31.47
N LYS A 26 -27.89 4.28 31.98
CA LYS A 26 -28.05 2.93 31.42
C LYS A 26 -28.56 2.97 29.97
N THR A 27 -29.55 3.81 29.67
CA THR A 27 -30.08 3.93 28.30
C THR A 27 -29.05 4.46 27.31
N LEU A 28 -28.19 5.39 27.74
CA LEU A 28 -27.08 5.91 26.93
C LEU A 28 -26.03 4.82 26.68
N LEU A 29 -25.66 4.06 27.71
CA LEU A 29 -24.72 2.93 27.57
C LEU A 29 -25.24 1.88 26.58
N ASP A 30 -26.52 1.51 26.68
CA ASP A 30 -27.16 0.54 25.76
C ASP A 30 -27.24 1.07 24.32
N ALA A 31 -27.31 2.39 24.12
CA ALA A 31 -27.26 3.00 22.79
C ALA A 31 -25.84 2.97 22.22
N ASP A 32 -24.84 3.27 23.03
CA ASP A 32 -23.44 3.27 22.60
C ASP A 32 -22.92 1.84 22.37
N ASP A 33 -23.32 0.84 23.16
CA ASP A 33 -23.01 -0.58 22.88
C ASP A 33 -23.56 -1.01 21.52
N ARG A 34 -24.81 -0.63 21.21
CA ARG A 34 -25.42 -0.90 19.89
C ARG A 34 -24.67 -0.21 18.75
N ARG A 35 -24.27 1.06 18.93
CA ARG A 35 -23.47 1.79 17.94
C ARG A 35 -22.12 1.12 17.71
N LEU A 36 -21.43 0.74 18.78
CA LEU A 36 -20.13 0.08 18.70
C LEU A 36 -20.22 -1.27 17.98
N ARG A 37 -21.22 -2.09 18.31
CA ARG A 37 -21.44 -3.38 17.61
C ARG A 37 -21.71 -3.19 16.13
N ASN A 38 -22.48 -2.16 15.75
CA ASN A 38 -22.74 -1.85 14.35
C ASN A 38 -21.47 -1.37 13.63
N ALA A 39 -20.66 -0.52 14.28
CA ALA A 39 -19.38 -0.07 13.73
C ALA A 39 -18.42 -1.24 13.50
N LEU A 40 -18.32 -2.18 14.46
CA LEU A 40 -17.49 -3.38 14.33
C LEU A 40 -17.97 -4.30 13.19
N ARG A 41 -19.28 -4.45 13.00
CA ARG A 41 -19.83 -5.21 11.85
C ARG A 41 -19.49 -4.56 10.52
N MET A 42 -19.58 -3.24 10.44
CA MET A 42 -19.22 -2.50 9.23
C MET A 42 -17.73 -2.61 8.94
N GLU A 43 -16.87 -2.51 9.97
CA GLU A 43 -15.42 -2.70 9.80
C GLU A 43 -15.09 -4.09 9.28
N ALA A 44 -15.69 -5.14 9.85
CA ALA A 44 -15.47 -6.51 9.39
C ALA A 44 -15.93 -6.71 7.94
N PHE A 45 -17.05 -6.08 7.55
CA PHE A 45 -17.55 -6.10 6.18
C PHE A 45 -16.58 -5.41 5.21
N LEU A 46 -16.15 -4.18 5.52
CA LEU A 46 -15.21 -3.42 4.70
C LEU A 46 -13.85 -4.12 4.58
N ARG A 47 -13.39 -4.78 5.65
CA ARG A 47 -12.17 -5.59 5.61
C ARG A 47 -12.32 -6.77 4.66
N ALA A 48 -13.47 -7.45 4.66
CA ALA A 48 -13.74 -8.55 3.73
C ALA A 48 -13.82 -8.06 2.27
N GLU A 49 -14.42 -6.90 1.99
CA GLU A 49 -14.40 -6.27 0.67
C GLU A 49 -12.97 -5.94 0.21
N LEU A 50 -12.17 -5.33 1.09
CA LEU A 50 -10.78 -4.99 0.79
C LEU A 50 -9.93 -6.24 0.51
N ASP A 51 -10.12 -7.32 1.28
CA ASP A 51 -9.45 -8.61 1.03
C ASP A 51 -9.86 -9.22 -0.31
N ALA A 52 -11.15 -9.09 -0.68
CA ALA A 52 -11.65 -9.52 -1.98
C ALA A 52 -11.03 -8.71 -3.13
N ASP A 53 -10.91 -7.39 -2.97
CA ASP A 53 -10.27 -6.50 -3.94
C ASP A 53 -8.78 -6.77 -4.06
N ILE A 54 -8.06 -6.96 -2.95
CA ILE A 54 -6.65 -7.36 -2.95
C ILE A 54 -6.48 -8.69 -3.68
N LYS A 55 -7.37 -9.65 -3.42
CA LYS A 55 -7.36 -10.94 -4.11
C LYS A 55 -7.66 -10.77 -5.60
N ALA A 56 -8.59 -9.90 -5.97
CA ALA A 56 -8.91 -9.59 -7.36
C ALA A 56 -7.72 -8.93 -8.07
N VAL A 57 -6.99 -8.02 -7.43
CA VAL A 57 -5.78 -7.39 -8.00
C VAL A 57 -4.65 -8.41 -8.14
N LYS A 58 -4.48 -9.31 -7.16
CA LYS A 58 -3.48 -10.39 -7.23
C LYS A 58 -3.80 -11.44 -8.29
N ASN A 59 -5.08 -11.74 -8.48
CA ASN A 59 -5.57 -12.77 -9.40
C ASN A 59 -5.96 -12.23 -10.78
N ALA A 60 -6.11 -10.92 -10.94
CA ALA A 60 -6.17 -10.29 -12.24
C ALA A 60 -4.84 -10.63 -12.92
N GLU A 61 -4.89 -11.52 -13.92
CA GLU A 61 -3.75 -11.74 -14.80
C GLU A 61 -3.28 -10.36 -15.26
N ARG A 62 -2.03 -10.01 -14.93
CA ARG A 62 -1.42 -8.78 -15.41
C ARG A 62 -1.68 -8.72 -16.91
N PRO A 63 -2.33 -7.66 -17.42
CA PRO A 63 -2.76 -7.60 -18.81
C PRO A 63 -1.56 -7.94 -19.69
N GLN A 64 -1.77 -8.93 -20.55
CA GLN A 64 -0.72 -9.46 -21.40
C GLN A 64 -0.27 -8.35 -22.36
N ILE A 65 1.03 -8.07 -22.43
CA ILE A 65 1.54 -7.05 -23.36
C ILE A 65 1.59 -7.67 -24.76
N CYS A 66 0.66 -7.28 -25.64
CA CYS A 66 0.42 -7.89 -26.95
C CYS A 66 1.25 -7.29 -28.11
N GLU A 67 1.84 -6.10 -27.93
CA GLU A 67 2.71 -5.44 -28.94
C GLU A 67 4.17 -5.44 -28.49
N SER A 68 4.94 -6.40 -29.00
CA SER A 68 6.25 -6.73 -28.43
C SER A 68 7.45 -6.14 -29.20
N ASP A 69 7.36 -5.97 -30.52
CA ASP A 69 8.56 -5.74 -31.35
C ASP A 69 9.13 -4.33 -31.20
N GLN A 70 8.28 -3.30 -31.23
CA GLN A 70 8.71 -1.92 -31.00
C GLN A 70 9.21 -1.73 -29.56
N LEU A 71 8.55 -2.38 -28.61
CA LEU A 71 8.93 -2.35 -27.20
C LEU A 71 10.30 -3.01 -26.98
N TYR A 72 10.57 -4.15 -27.61
CA TYR A 72 11.88 -4.83 -27.58
C TYR A 72 12.97 -3.99 -28.23
N ALA A 73 12.68 -3.32 -29.34
CA ALA A 73 13.62 -2.39 -29.97
C ALA A 73 13.96 -1.20 -29.07
N HIS A 74 12.97 -0.65 -28.34
CA HIS A 74 13.22 0.41 -27.36
C HIS A 74 14.03 -0.08 -26.17
N PHE A 75 13.72 -1.27 -25.65
CA PHE A 75 14.49 -1.88 -24.56
C PHE A 75 15.94 -2.13 -24.96
N GLY A 76 16.18 -2.63 -26.18
CA GLY A 76 17.53 -2.77 -26.74
C GLY A 76 18.32 -1.46 -26.75
N LYS A 77 17.69 -0.35 -27.19
CA LYS A 77 18.32 0.98 -27.16
C LYS A 77 18.67 1.45 -25.75
N VAL A 78 17.84 1.14 -24.76
CA VAL A 78 18.13 1.45 -23.35
C VAL A 78 19.35 0.66 -22.87
N LEU A 79 19.44 -0.62 -23.21
CA LEU A 79 20.59 -1.46 -22.87
C LEU A 79 21.88 -0.99 -23.56
N ASP A 80 21.81 -0.59 -24.84
CA ASP A 80 22.95 -0.02 -25.57
C ASP A 80 23.45 1.27 -24.91
N ALA A 81 22.53 2.17 -24.54
CA ALA A 81 22.86 3.41 -23.85
C ALA A 81 23.47 3.16 -22.47
N ALA A 82 22.96 2.18 -21.74
CA ALA A 82 23.50 1.79 -20.43
C ALA A 82 24.92 1.25 -20.54
N GLU A 83 25.19 0.39 -21.51
CA GLU A 83 26.52 -0.15 -21.77
C GLU A 83 27.53 0.96 -22.09
N LEU A 84 27.15 1.93 -22.93
CA LEU A 84 27.98 3.10 -23.22
C LEU A 84 28.25 3.97 -21.98
N MET A 85 27.27 4.10 -21.08
CA MET A 85 27.44 4.86 -19.83
C MET A 85 28.41 4.17 -18.85
N ILE A 86 28.40 2.84 -18.78
CA ILE A 86 29.36 2.05 -18.00
C ILE A 86 30.77 2.24 -18.56
N GLU A 87 30.93 2.17 -19.88
CA GLU A 87 32.24 2.26 -20.53
C GLU A 87 32.86 3.67 -20.51
N CYS A 88 32.05 4.70 -20.24
CA CYS A 88 32.52 6.08 -20.15
C CYS A 88 33.29 6.32 -18.84
N SER A 89 34.62 6.13 -18.85
CA SER A 89 35.52 6.39 -17.71
C SER A 89 35.89 7.87 -17.46
N GLY A 90 35.09 8.81 -17.96
CA GLY A 90 35.38 10.24 -17.81
C GLY A 90 35.20 10.72 -16.37
N ASP A 91 36.30 11.06 -15.70
CA ASP A 91 36.31 11.77 -14.42
C ASP A 91 36.09 13.27 -14.65
N PHE A 92 34.81 13.65 -14.72
CA PHE A 92 34.40 15.05 -14.78
C PHE A 92 33.58 15.40 -13.53
N PRO A 93 33.88 16.50 -12.83
CA PRO A 93 33.15 16.90 -11.64
C PRO A 93 31.64 17.02 -11.90
N GLY A 94 30.82 16.34 -11.10
CA GLY A 94 29.35 16.32 -11.22
C GLY A 94 28.78 15.25 -12.18
N ILE A 95 29.59 14.65 -13.05
CA ILE A 95 29.12 13.57 -13.96
C ILE A 95 28.94 12.24 -13.21
N GLY A 96 29.71 11.98 -12.15
CA GLY A 96 29.60 10.74 -11.37
C GLY A 96 28.22 10.54 -10.72
N GLU A 97 27.66 11.58 -10.09
CA GLU A 97 26.33 11.51 -9.47
C GLU A 97 25.22 11.36 -10.52
N MET A 98 25.33 12.07 -11.64
CA MET A 98 24.38 11.98 -12.74
C MET A 98 24.42 10.60 -13.41
N ARG A 99 25.62 10.02 -13.55
CA ARG A 99 25.81 8.65 -14.03
C ARG A 99 25.18 7.66 -13.08
N LYS A 100 25.46 7.74 -11.78
CA LYS A 100 24.84 6.86 -10.78
C LYS A 100 23.31 6.93 -10.83
N LEU A 101 22.74 8.12 -10.89
CA LEU A 101 21.29 8.30 -11.01
C LEU A 101 20.74 7.66 -12.30
N ALA A 102 21.38 7.89 -13.44
CA ALA A 102 20.98 7.30 -14.72
C ALA A 102 21.02 5.76 -14.66
N MET A 103 22.05 5.20 -14.03
CA MET A 103 22.21 3.76 -13.85
C MET A 103 21.14 3.17 -12.92
N ASP A 104 20.79 3.86 -11.83
CA ASP A 104 19.68 3.48 -10.95
C ASP A 104 18.31 3.51 -11.67
N VAL A 105 18.12 4.44 -12.62
CA VAL A 105 16.92 4.44 -13.48
C VAL A 105 16.93 3.24 -14.42
N VAL A 106 18.05 2.97 -15.09
CA VAL A 106 18.18 1.83 -16.01
C VAL A 106 17.96 0.50 -15.29
N ALA A 107 18.55 0.30 -14.11
CA ALA A 107 18.38 -0.92 -13.33
C ALA A 107 16.90 -1.18 -13.00
N ARG A 108 16.17 -0.14 -12.57
CA ARG A 108 14.72 -0.23 -12.33
C ARG A 108 13.93 -0.56 -13.60
N LEU A 109 14.26 0.08 -14.72
CA LEU A 109 13.62 -0.22 -16.01
C LEU A 109 13.84 -1.67 -16.43
N ILE A 110 15.05 -2.23 -16.22
CA ILE A 110 15.35 -3.63 -16.52
C ILE A 110 14.52 -4.57 -15.64
N GLU A 111 14.43 -4.31 -14.33
CA GLU A 111 13.67 -5.16 -13.40
C GLU A 111 12.16 -5.10 -13.66
N GLU A 112 11.62 -3.90 -13.89
CA GLU A 112 10.22 -3.74 -14.29
C GLU A 112 9.93 -4.51 -15.57
N PHE A 113 10.81 -4.38 -16.56
CA PHE A 113 10.72 -5.09 -17.82
C PHE A 113 10.75 -6.61 -17.64
N LYS A 114 11.71 -7.16 -16.88
CA LYS A 114 11.80 -8.62 -16.62
C LYS A 114 10.58 -9.17 -15.87
N SER A 115 9.92 -8.35 -15.06
CA SER A 115 8.75 -8.75 -14.27
C SER A 115 7.41 -8.65 -15.02
N ALA A 116 7.41 -8.10 -16.23
CA ALA A 116 6.19 -7.89 -17.01
C ALA A 116 5.69 -9.18 -17.69
N ASN A 117 4.37 -9.29 -17.85
CA ASN A 117 3.72 -10.45 -18.44
C ASN A 117 3.55 -10.25 -19.96
N PHE A 118 4.55 -10.65 -20.75
CA PHE A 118 4.51 -10.48 -22.21
C PHE A 118 3.73 -11.59 -22.91
N ALA A 119 3.04 -11.25 -23.99
CA ALA A 119 2.38 -12.25 -24.84
C ALA A 119 3.39 -13.16 -25.57
N ASN A 120 4.49 -12.56 -25.99
CA ASN A 120 5.60 -13.23 -26.64
C ASN A 120 6.79 -13.27 -25.68
N PRO A 121 7.59 -14.35 -25.66
CA PRO A 121 8.80 -14.38 -24.83
C PRO A 121 9.75 -13.26 -25.24
N VAL A 122 10.39 -12.62 -24.25
CA VAL A 122 11.43 -11.62 -24.49
C VAL A 122 12.59 -12.28 -25.24
N PRO A 123 13.13 -11.66 -26.31
CA PRO A 123 14.26 -12.20 -27.05
C PRO A 123 15.45 -12.47 -26.13
N ARG A 124 16.00 -13.70 -26.18
CA ARG A 124 17.06 -14.15 -25.27
C ARG A 124 18.29 -13.24 -25.27
N HIS A 125 18.65 -12.64 -26.41
CA HIS A 125 19.79 -11.74 -26.50
C HIS A 125 19.61 -10.46 -25.68
N LEU A 126 18.37 -9.96 -25.54
CA LEU A 126 18.07 -8.79 -24.69
C LEU A 126 18.15 -9.15 -23.20
N LEU A 127 17.69 -10.34 -22.82
CA LEU A 127 17.80 -10.82 -21.43
C LEU A 127 19.26 -10.97 -21.00
N VAL A 128 20.09 -11.62 -21.84
CA VAL A 128 21.53 -11.78 -21.58
C VAL A 128 22.21 -10.42 -21.50
N LYS A 129 21.88 -9.50 -22.42
CA LYS A 129 22.45 -8.15 -22.40
C LYS A 129 22.06 -7.37 -21.14
N ALA A 130 20.81 -7.49 -20.70
CA ALA A 130 20.34 -6.87 -19.46
C ALA A 130 21.07 -7.40 -18.22
N GLU A 131 21.28 -8.72 -18.14
CA GLU A 131 22.04 -9.35 -17.06
C GLU A 131 23.49 -8.87 -17.01
N LEU A 132 24.16 -8.83 -18.16
CA LEU A 132 25.54 -8.31 -18.27
C LEU A 132 25.64 -6.84 -17.86
N VAL A 133 24.66 -6.02 -18.25
CA VAL A 133 24.60 -4.62 -17.84
C VAL A 133 24.50 -4.53 -16.32
N LEU A 134 23.57 -5.25 -15.67
CA LEU A 134 23.39 -5.25 -14.22
C LEU A 134 24.62 -5.75 -13.44
N GLU A 135 25.28 -6.80 -13.93
CA GLU A 135 26.52 -7.33 -13.33
C GLU A 135 27.64 -6.29 -13.36
N LYS A 136 27.81 -5.61 -14.51
CA LYS A 136 28.78 -4.52 -14.66
C LYS A 136 28.44 -3.35 -13.72
N MET A 137 27.16 -2.99 -13.56
CA MET A 137 26.75 -1.91 -12.62
C MET A 137 27.06 -2.25 -11.16
N SER A 138 26.98 -3.52 -10.79
CA SER A 138 27.18 -3.98 -9.41
C SER A 138 28.65 -4.16 -9.03
N SER A 139 29.55 -4.04 -10.01
CA SER A 139 30.99 -4.26 -9.87
C SER A 139 31.80 -2.95 -9.78
N GLU A 140 31.15 -1.80 -9.95
CA GLU A 140 31.69 -0.45 -9.70
C GLU A 140 31.35 0.03 -8.28
#